data_AF-A0A1I0L7S6-F1
#
_entry.id   AF-A0A1I0L7S6-F1
#
_cell.length_a   1.000
_cell.length_b   1.000
_cell.length_c   1.000
_cell.angle_alpha   90.00
_cell.angle_beta   90.00
_cell.angle_gamma   90.00
#
_symmetry.space_group_name_H-M   'P 1'
#
loop_
_entity.id
_entity.type
_entity.pdbx_description
1 polymer ?
#
loop_
_entity_poly.entity_id
_entity_poly.type
_entity_poly.pdbx_seq_one_letter_code
_entity_poly.pdbx_strand_id
1 'polypeptide(L)'
;MRWKQVVPGLVALGLVTGCATASLSKRGGQVLPLATAPGPECKNLGTVIGTGGGIIGGAYVTNENLVRYAINDAMNKTAARGGTHFFAYAPSLGSGEGTTTTATLMAIAYKCPPGTYGLSADAQVDPETGSVTAPEDRAPSFLDNCPGLEGESMRERALRCKKLFKEQEAAGE
;
A
#
# COMPACT_ATOMS: atom_id res chain seq x y z
N MET A 1 55.72 -25.28 -42.71
CA MET A 1 55.31 -24.60 -41.46
C MET A 1 54.77 -23.23 -41.82
N ARG A 2 53.46 -23.01 -41.63
CA ARG A 2 52.84 -21.69 -41.48
C ARG A 2 51.34 -21.83 -41.24
N TRP A 3 50.95 -21.40 -40.05
CA TRP A 3 49.81 -20.50 -39.81
C TRP A 3 48.42 -21.05 -40.12
N LYS A 4 47.71 -21.40 -39.05
CA LYS A 4 46.37 -20.87 -38.74
C LYS A 4 46.03 -21.25 -37.31
N GLN A 5 46.17 -20.26 -36.42
CA GLN A 5 45.68 -20.36 -35.05
C GLN A 5 44.16 -20.33 -35.11
N VAL A 6 43.54 -21.41 -34.66
CA VAL A 6 42.10 -21.48 -34.45
C VAL A 6 41.87 -21.06 -33.00
N VAL A 7 41.55 -19.78 -32.81
CA VAL A 7 41.05 -19.28 -31.51
C VAL A 7 39.58 -19.70 -31.43
N PRO A 8 39.18 -20.63 -30.56
CA PRO A 8 37.76 -20.90 -30.38
C PRO A 8 37.16 -19.70 -29.64
N GLY A 9 36.21 -19.04 -30.30
CA GLY A 9 35.52 -17.86 -29.77
C GLY A 9 34.81 -18.18 -28.46
N LEU A 10 35.14 -17.42 -27.42
CA LEU A 10 34.32 -17.28 -26.23
C LEU A 10 33.00 -16.59 -26.63
N VAL A 11 31.94 -17.38 -26.80
CA VAL A 11 30.57 -16.84 -26.86
C VAL A 11 30.20 -16.43 -25.44
N ALA A 12 30.33 -15.15 -25.13
CA ALA A 12 29.79 -14.56 -23.91
C ALA A 12 28.26 -14.62 -23.98
N LEU A 13 27.65 -15.55 -23.24
CA LEU A 13 26.21 -15.57 -22.98
C LEU A 13 25.86 -14.34 -22.13
N GLY A 14 25.48 -13.25 -22.78
CA GLY A 14 24.92 -12.09 -22.10
C GLY A 14 23.58 -12.45 -21.47
N LEU A 15 23.51 -12.44 -20.14
CA LEU A 15 22.25 -12.47 -19.41
C LEU A 15 21.45 -11.23 -19.82
N VAL A 16 20.44 -11.41 -20.66
CA VAL A 16 19.45 -10.37 -20.94
C VAL A 16 18.69 -10.15 -19.64
N THR A 17 19.11 -9.16 -18.85
CA THR A 17 18.31 -8.65 -17.73
C THR A 17 17.11 -7.93 -18.33
N GLY A 18 16.03 -8.68 -18.60
CA GLY A 18 14.78 -8.11 -19.07
C GLY A 18 14.26 -7.06 -18.08
N CYS A 19 13.73 -5.96 -18.62
CA CYS A 19 13.05 -4.92 -17.85
C CYS A 19 11.91 -5.55 -17.03
N ALA A 20 12.20 -5.86 -15.78
CA ALA A 20 11.27 -6.51 -14.88
C ALA A 20 10.42 -5.44 -14.18
N THR A 21 9.16 -5.32 -14.61
CA THR A 21 8.12 -4.72 -13.76
C THR A 21 8.06 -5.49 -12.45
N ALA A 22 8.18 -4.82 -11.30
CA ALA A 22 8.30 -5.51 -10.03
C ALA A 22 7.02 -6.29 -9.67
N SER A 23 7.15 -7.62 -9.60
CA SER A 23 6.15 -8.50 -9.00
C SER A 23 6.21 -8.41 -7.48
N LEU A 24 5.06 -8.42 -6.81
CA LEU A 24 5.00 -8.44 -5.35
C LEU A 24 5.56 -9.77 -4.82
N SER A 25 6.59 -9.71 -3.97
CA SER A 25 7.14 -10.89 -3.32
C SER A 25 6.29 -11.31 -2.12
N LYS A 26 6.41 -12.57 -1.68
CA LYS A 26 5.71 -13.05 -0.48
C LYS A 26 5.99 -12.20 0.77
N ARG A 27 7.25 -11.77 0.96
CA ARG A 27 7.65 -10.90 2.07
C ARG A 27 7.17 -9.46 1.87
N GLY A 28 7.20 -8.94 0.64
CA GLY A 28 6.66 -7.63 0.29
C GLY A 28 5.15 -7.53 0.54
N GLY A 29 4.39 -8.59 0.24
CA GLY A 29 2.94 -8.63 0.50
C GLY A 29 2.55 -8.67 1.97
N GLN A 30 3.51 -8.77 2.89
CA GLN A 30 3.29 -8.65 4.33
C GLN A 30 3.57 -7.23 4.85
N VAL A 31 4.03 -6.31 3.99
CA VAL A 31 4.25 -4.91 4.35
C VAL A 31 2.94 -4.15 4.24
N LEU A 32 2.55 -3.47 5.32
CA LEU A 32 1.32 -2.69 5.35
C LEU A 32 1.59 -1.20 5.06
N PRO A 33 0.82 -0.57 4.15
CA PRO A 33 0.86 0.87 3.96
C PRO A 33 0.26 1.60 5.16
N LEU A 34 0.90 2.70 5.55
CA LEU A 34 0.41 3.63 6.56
C LEU A 34 -0.13 4.89 5.87
N ALA A 35 -1.28 5.39 6.33
CA ALA A 35 -1.88 6.62 5.84
C ALA A 35 -1.16 7.88 6.37
N THR A 36 -0.52 7.77 7.53
CA THR A 36 0.25 8.82 8.20
C THR A 36 1.55 8.24 8.74
N ALA A 37 2.52 9.12 9.04
CA ALA A 37 3.76 8.67 9.68
C ALA A 37 3.44 8.07 11.06
N PRO A 38 4.00 6.90 11.40
CA PRO A 38 3.73 6.24 12.67
C PRO A 38 4.42 6.93 13.85
N GLY A 39 4.02 6.56 15.07
CA GLY A 39 4.57 7.11 16.31
C GLY A 39 6.00 6.62 16.62
N PRO A 40 6.57 7.07 17.76
CA PRO A 40 7.95 6.79 18.15
C PRO A 40 8.23 5.31 18.45
N GLU A 41 7.19 4.48 18.65
CA GLU A 41 7.29 3.04 18.81
C GLU A 41 7.77 2.32 17.53
N CYS A 42 7.61 2.95 16.37
CA CYS A 42 8.07 2.46 15.09
C CYS A 42 9.50 2.93 14.79
N LYS A 43 10.42 1.98 14.62
CA LYS A 43 11.78 2.27 14.18
C LYS A 43 11.80 2.63 12.69
N ASN A 44 12.23 3.84 12.38
CA ASN A 44 12.50 4.28 11.00
C ASN A 44 13.71 3.53 10.43
N LEU A 45 13.54 2.87 9.28
CA LEU A 45 14.55 2.10 8.55
C LEU A 45 15.07 2.84 7.29
N GLY A 46 14.72 4.11 7.18
CA GLY A 46 15.10 5.02 6.10
C GLY A 46 14.21 4.93 4.87
N THR A 47 14.52 5.80 3.92
CA THR A 47 13.77 5.97 2.67
C THR A 47 14.01 4.79 1.72
N VAL A 48 12.93 4.32 1.10
CA VAL A 48 12.90 3.38 -0.01
C VAL A 48 12.26 4.06 -1.22
N ILE A 49 12.76 3.76 -2.40
CA ILE A 49 12.23 4.29 -3.66
C ILE A 49 11.80 3.09 -4.50
N GLY A 50 10.51 2.99 -4.77
CA GLY A 50 9.92 2.02 -5.68
C GLY A 50 9.83 2.58 -7.09
N THR A 51 10.06 1.74 -8.08
CA THR A 51 10.01 2.11 -9.50
C THR A 51 9.17 1.12 -10.29
N GLY A 52 8.29 1.63 -11.14
CA GLY A 52 7.49 0.85 -12.07
C GLY A 52 7.72 1.31 -13.51
N GLY A 53 7.88 0.36 -14.43
CA GLY A 53 8.19 0.65 -15.83
C GLY A 53 9.66 0.90 -16.11
N GLY A 54 9.93 1.77 -17.09
CA GLY A 54 11.27 2.08 -17.57
C GLY A 54 11.27 2.46 -19.05
N ILE A 55 12.43 2.86 -19.56
CA ILE A 55 12.60 3.33 -20.95
C ILE A 55 12.36 2.24 -22.01
N ILE A 56 12.45 0.96 -21.64
CA ILE A 56 12.16 -0.17 -22.52
C ILE A 56 10.86 -0.82 -22.03
N GLY A 57 9.80 -0.73 -22.83
CA GLY A 57 8.54 -1.42 -22.55
C GLY A 57 7.56 -0.68 -21.64
N GLY A 58 8.00 0.34 -20.89
CA GLY A 58 7.14 1.10 -19.98
C GLY A 58 5.97 1.82 -20.68
N ALA A 59 6.18 2.26 -21.92
CA ALA A 59 5.17 2.88 -22.78
C ALA A 59 3.95 1.97 -23.09
N TYR A 60 4.13 0.65 -23.00
CA TYR A 60 3.07 -0.34 -23.26
C TYR A 60 2.32 -0.75 -21.99
N VAL A 61 2.68 -0.18 -20.84
CA VAL A 61 2.06 -0.45 -19.55
C VAL A 61 1.13 0.72 -19.21
N THR A 62 -0.08 0.42 -18.74
CA THR A 62 -1.01 1.47 -18.29
C THR A 62 -0.45 2.22 -17.07
N ASN A 63 -0.78 3.50 -16.93
CA ASN A 63 -0.35 4.30 -15.78
C ASN A 63 -0.67 3.66 -14.44
N GLU A 64 -1.86 3.05 -14.32
CA GLU A 64 -2.26 2.31 -13.12
C GLU A 64 -1.33 1.14 -12.82
N ASN A 65 -0.96 0.35 -13.83
CA ASN A 65 -0.02 -0.75 -13.67
C ASN A 65 1.40 -0.25 -13.36
N LEU A 66 1.85 0.87 -13.95
CA LEU A 66 3.13 1.49 -13.61
C LEU A 66 3.18 1.84 -12.13
N VAL A 67 2.15 2.52 -11.62
CA VAL A 67 2.04 2.85 -10.19
C VAL A 67 2.00 1.59 -9.33
N ARG A 68 1.22 0.58 -9.73
CA ARG A 68 1.14 -0.71 -9.02
C ARG A 68 2.52 -1.38 -8.93
N TYR A 69 3.30 -1.37 -9.99
CA TYR A 69 4.66 -1.91 -9.99
C TYR A 69 5.60 -1.11 -9.09
N ALA A 70 5.49 0.22 -9.08
CA ALA A 70 6.25 1.07 -8.17
C ALA A 70 5.92 0.76 -6.70
N ILE A 71 4.64 0.53 -6.38
CA ILE A 71 4.19 0.12 -5.04
C ILE A 71 4.77 -1.25 -4.67
N ASN A 72 4.65 -2.25 -5.56
CA ASN A 72 5.18 -3.59 -5.30
C ASN A 72 6.69 -3.55 -5.04
N ASP A 73 7.44 -2.77 -5.84
CA ASP A 73 8.86 -2.58 -5.67
C ASP A 73 9.22 -1.93 -4.33
N ALA A 74 8.49 -0.86 -3.95
CA ALA A 74 8.67 -0.22 -2.64
C ALA A 74 8.38 -1.17 -1.47
N MET A 75 7.31 -1.98 -1.56
CA MET A 75 6.99 -3.00 -0.57
C MET A 75 8.06 -4.08 -0.47
N ASN A 76 8.56 -4.57 -1.61
CA ASN A 76 9.66 -5.53 -1.66
C ASN A 76 10.94 -4.97 -1.02
N LYS A 77 11.29 -3.72 -1.34
CA LYS A 77 12.45 -3.02 -0.76
C LYS A 77 12.29 -2.78 0.74
N THR A 78 11.09 -2.43 1.18
CA THR A 78 10.77 -2.30 2.61
C THR A 78 10.98 -3.61 3.35
N ALA A 79 10.43 -4.71 2.82
CA ALA A 79 10.60 -6.03 3.40
C ALA A 79 12.07 -6.50 3.38
N ALA A 80 12.83 -6.16 2.33
CA ALA A 80 14.26 -6.45 2.24
C ALA A 80 15.08 -5.73 3.33
N ARG A 81 14.62 -4.56 3.80
CA ARG A 81 15.20 -3.85 4.95
C ARG A 81 14.68 -4.35 6.31
N GLY A 82 13.85 -5.39 6.31
CA GLY A 82 13.24 -5.95 7.51
C GLY A 82 12.01 -5.18 8.00
N GLY A 83 11.57 -4.16 7.25
CA GLY A 83 10.38 -3.36 7.58
C GLY A 83 9.09 -4.15 7.47
N THR A 84 8.12 -3.76 8.28
CA THR A 84 6.76 -4.33 8.31
C THR A 84 5.73 -3.31 7.84
N HIS A 85 6.08 -2.03 7.88
CA HIS A 85 5.21 -0.93 7.46
C HIS A 85 5.98 0.05 6.60
N PHE A 86 5.26 0.83 5.80
CA PHE A 86 5.83 1.95 5.07
C PHE A 86 4.84 3.11 5.00
N PHE A 87 5.36 4.33 5.08
CA PHE A 87 4.60 5.54 4.79
C PHE A 87 5.03 6.04 3.41
N ALA A 88 4.09 6.10 2.47
CA ALA A 88 4.37 6.44 1.07
C ALA A 88 3.85 7.83 0.73
N TYR A 89 4.63 8.56 -0.07
CA TYR A 89 4.19 9.81 -0.69
C TYR A 89 3.43 9.52 -1.98
N ALA A 90 2.74 10.52 -2.52
CA ALA A 90 2.06 10.37 -3.81
C ALA A 90 3.08 9.96 -4.90
N PRO A 91 2.74 8.95 -5.74
CA PRO A 91 3.62 8.52 -6.82
C PRO A 91 3.77 9.63 -7.87
N SER A 92 4.98 9.77 -8.41
CA SER A 92 5.25 10.64 -9.56
C SER A 92 5.33 9.82 -10.84
N LEU A 93 4.83 10.39 -11.94
CA LEU A 93 4.89 9.77 -13.27
C LEU A 93 5.98 10.44 -14.10
N GLY A 94 6.77 9.61 -14.79
CA GLY A 94 7.79 10.02 -15.74
C GLY A 94 7.36 9.71 -17.16
N SER A 95 7.61 10.65 -18.06
CA SER A 95 7.26 10.53 -19.48
C SER A 95 8.51 10.49 -20.35
N GLY A 96 8.45 9.72 -21.44
CA GLY A 96 9.43 9.70 -22.52
C GLY A 96 8.70 9.71 -23.85
N GLU A 97 9.18 10.48 -24.83
CA GLU A 97 8.58 10.55 -26.18
C GLU A 97 7.05 10.81 -26.19
N GLY A 98 6.57 11.65 -25.25
CA GLY A 98 5.15 12.02 -25.17
C GLY A 98 4.23 10.98 -24.52
N THR A 99 4.75 9.85 -24.07
CA THR A 99 3.99 8.82 -23.33
C THR A 99 4.53 8.63 -21.92
N THR A 100 3.67 8.20 -20.99
CA THR A 100 4.11 7.84 -19.64
C THR A 100 4.81 6.49 -19.69
N THR A 101 6.04 6.42 -19.20
CA THR A 101 6.86 5.19 -19.27
C THR A 101 7.28 4.69 -17.90
N THR A 102 7.22 5.55 -16.89
CA THR A 102 7.76 5.26 -15.56
C THR A 102 6.84 5.81 -14.48
N ALA A 103 6.72 5.10 -13.36
CA ALA A 103 6.18 5.62 -12.11
C ALA A 103 7.21 5.44 -11.00
N THR A 104 7.35 6.44 -10.13
CA THR A 104 8.25 6.41 -8.99
C THR A 104 7.47 6.67 -7.71
N LEU A 105 7.70 5.86 -6.68
CA LEU A 105 7.09 6.00 -5.37
C LEU A 105 8.19 6.17 -4.32
N MET A 106 8.21 7.32 -3.66
CA MET A 106 9.04 7.51 -2.48
C MET A 106 8.27 7.07 -1.24
N ALA A 107 8.92 6.32 -0.36
CA ALA A 107 8.34 5.93 0.93
C ALA A 107 9.42 5.81 2.01
N ILE A 108 8.99 5.82 3.27
CA ILE A 108 9.86 5.57 4.42
C ILE A 108 9.48 4.21 5.00
N ALA A 109 10.46 3.33 5.15
CA ALA A 109 10.28 2.00 5.72
C ALA A 109 10.32 2.05 7.25
N TYR A 110 9.45 1.28 7.91
CA TYR A 110 9.39 1.19 9.37
C TYR A 110 9.37 -0.26 9.86
N LYS A 111 10.00 -0.50 11.00
CA LYS A 111 9.81 -1.69 11.82
C LYS A 111 9.01 -1.31 13.05
N CYS A 112 7.81 -1.85 13.18
CA CYS A 112 6.93 -1.54 14.29
C CYS A 112 6.67 -2.82 15.13
N PRO A 113 6.43 -2.74 16.45
CA PRO A 113 6.14 -3.88 17.31
C PRO A 113 4.67 -4.38 17.20
N PRO A 114 4.41 -5.69 17.23
CA PRO A 114 3.06 -6.23 16.98
C PRO A 114 2.02 -5.64 17.94
N GLY A 115 0.89 -5.16 17.39
CA GLY A 115 -0.23 -4.63 18.17
C GLY A 115 -0.35 -3.10 18.24
N THR A 116 0.57 -2.33 17.64
CA THR A 116 0.54 -0.86 17.70
C THR A 116 0.10 -0.16 16.40
N TYR A 117 -0.32 -0.91 15.37
CA TYR A 117 -0.48 -0.35 14.01
C TYR A 117 -1.94 -0.04 13.68
N GLY A 118 -2.22 1.23 13.41
CA GLY A 118 -3.58 1.73 13.13
C GLY A 118 -4.08 2.73 14.17
N LEU A 119 -3.30 2.94 15.22
CA LEU A 119 -3.55 3.99 16.19
C LEU A 119 -2.78 5.22 15.72
N SER A 120 -3.49 6.23 15.22
CA SER A 120 -3.00 7.59 15.40
C SER A 120 -2.70 7.78 16.90
N ALA A 121 -1.91 8.78 17.27
CA ALA A 121 -1.51 9.05 18.65
C ALA A 121 -2.68 9.20 19.67
N ASP A 122 -3.93 9.06 19.22
CA ASP A 122 -5.20 9.29 19.90
C ASP A 122 -6.06 8.02 20.05
N ALA A 123 -5.70 6.90 19.40
CA ALA A 123 -6.46 5.66 19.55
C ALA A 123 -5.75 4.76 20.57
N GLN A 124 -6.38 4.51 21.71
CA GLN A 124 -5.87 3.59 22.73
C GLN A 124 -6.45 2.20 22.48
N VAL A 125 -5.59 1.19 22.35
CA VAL A 125 -5.99 -0.21 22.49
C VAL A 125 -5.92 -0.54 23.97
N ASP A 126 -7.04 -0.98 24.54
CA ASP A 126 -7.11 -1.42 25.91
C ASP A 126 -6.40 -2.79 26.04
N PRO A 127 -5.29 -2.90 26.80
CA PRO A 127 -4.42 -4.07 26.80
C PRO A 127 -5.03 -5.31 27.46
N GLU A 128 -6.16 -5.19 28.16
CA GLU A 128 -6.80 -6.32 28.84
C GLU A 128 -7.92 -6.97 28.01
N THR A 129 -8.51 -6.24 27.06
CA THR A 129 -9.69 -6.73 26.32
C THR A 129 -9.51 -6.80 24.80
N GLY A 130 -8.46 -6.18 24.24
CA GLY A 130 -8.25 -6.14 22.79
C GLY A 130 -9.32 -5.36 22.02
N SER A 131 -10.14 -4.58 22.72
CA SER A 131 -11.18 -3.75 22.16
C SER A 131 -10.58 -2.48 21.56
N VAL A 132 -10.90 -2.17 20.30
CA VAL A 132 -10.57 -0.89 19.67
C VAL A 132 -11.73 0.06 19.97
N THR A 133 -11.52 1.06 20.82
CA THR A 133 -12.43 2.21 20.90
C THR A 133 -12.19 3.09 19.67
N ALA A 134 -13.23 3.30 18.87
CA ALA A 134 -13.18 4.23 17.76
C ALA A 134 -12.98 5.66 18.29
N PRO A 135 -12.23 6.53 17.59
CA PRO A 135 -12.06 7.92 18.00
C PRO A 135 -13.43 8.61 18.08
N GLU A 136 -13.68 9.32 19.18
CA GLU A 136 -14.93 10.06 19.47
C GLU A 136 -15.25 11.18 18.45
N ASP A 137 -14.30 11.53 17.57
CA ASP A 137 -14.47 12.55 16.52
C ASP A 137 -14.90 12.00 15.15
N ARG A 138 -15.43 10.77 15.09
CA ARG A 138 -16.18 10.34 13.90
C ARG A 138 -17.56 10.98 13.96
N ALA A 139 -17.90 11.82 12.98
CA ALA A 139 -19.28 12.28 12.79
C ALA A 139 -20.21 11.06 12.90
N PRO A 140 -21.19 11.06 13.83
CA PRO A 140 -21.92 9.86 14.20
C PRO A 140 -22.49 9.25 12.94
N SER A 141 -22.06 8.03 12.64
CA SER A 141 -22.67 7.32 11.55
C SER A 141 -24.08 7.00 11.99
N PHE A 142 -24.99 7.14 11.06
CA PHE A 142 -26.39 6.79 11.21
C PHE A 142 -26.68 5.45 11.90
N LEU A 143 -25.74 4.51 11.77
CA LEU A 143 -25.85 3.16 12.27
C LEU A 143 -25.38 3.01 13.73
N ASP A 144 -24.70 4.01 14.29
CA ASP A 144 -24.19 4.00 15.66
C ASP A 144 -25.32 4.10 16.70
N ASN A 145 -26.37 4.87 16.38
CA ASN A 145 -27.57 5.00 17.23
C ASN A 145 -28.66 3.97 16.92
N CYS A 146 -28.35 2.94 16.12
CA CYS A 146 -29.34 1.98 15.65
C CYS A 146 -28.81 0.54 15.76
N PRO A 147 -28.96 -0.09 16.95
CA PRO A 147 -28.48 -1.45 17.18
C PRO A 147 -29.24 -2.44 16.30
N GLY A 148 -28.51 -3.42 15.76
CA GLY A 148 -29.09 -4.52 14.98
C GLY A 148 -29.94 -5.43 15.87
N LEU A 149 -31.02 -5.96 15.31
CA LEU A 149 -31.83 -7.00 15.95
C LEU A 149 -31.32 -8.39 15.54
N GLU A 150 -31.54 -9.38 16.39
CA GLU A 150 -31.12 -10.76 16.14
C GLU A 150 -31.83 -11.31 14.89
N GLY A 151 -31.05 -11.79 13.90
CA GLY A 151 -31.56 -12.27 12.61
C GLY A 151 -31.78 -11.20 11.53
N GLU A 152 -31.50 -9.92 11.81
CA GLU A 152 -31.68 -8.82 10.85
C GLU A 152 -30.50 -8.68 9.88
N SER A 153 -30.77 -8.59 8.58
CA SER A 153 -29.71 -8.33 7.60
C SER A 153 -29.24 -6.87 7.63
N MET A 154 -28.00 -6.61 7.19
CA MET A 154 -27.45 -5.24 7.12
C MET A 154 -28.32 -4.28 6.29
N ARG A 155 -29.02 -4.79 5.28
CA ARG A 155 -29.92 -4.01 4.43
C ARG A 155 -31.22 -3.65 5.15
N GLU A 156 -31.81 -4.58 5.91
CA GLU A 156 -33.00 -4.34 6.73
C GLU A 156 -32.71 -3.32 7.83
N ARG A 157 -31.55 -3.47 8.50
CA ARG A 157 -31.07 -2.50 9.47
C ARG A 157 -30.98 -1.11 8.85
N ALA A 158 -30.30 -0.96 7.71
CA ALA A 158 -30.16 0.34 7.05
C ALA A 158 -31.51 1.00 6.71
N LEU A 159 -32.50 0.23 6.24
CA LEU A 159 -33.84 0.74 5.92
C LEU A 159 -34.63 1.16 7.17
N ARG A 160 -34.60 0.36 8.23
CA ARG A 160 -35.25 0.66 9.50
C ARG A 160 -34.68 1.91 10.13
N CYS A 161 -33.35 1.98 10.22
CA CYS A 161 -32.68 3.16 10.74
C CYS A 161 -33.09 4.38 9.89
N LYS A 162 -33.12 4.27 8.54
CA LYS A 162 -33.47 5.38 7.60
C LYS A 162 -34.82 6.00 7.93
N LYS A 163 -35.77 5.15 8.29
CA LYS A 163 -37.11 5.57 8.68
C LYS A 163 -37.10 6.35 10.02
N LEU A 164 -36.41 5.82 11.03
CA LEU A 164 -36.35 6.42 12.36
C LEU A 164 -35.77 7.84 12.36
N PHE A 165 -34.68 8.08 11.61
CA PHE A 165 -34.12 9.43 11.53
C PHE A 165 -35.01 10.40 10.77
N LYS A 166 -35.71 9.95 9.71
CA LYS A 166 -36.67 10.80 9.00
C LYS A 166 -37.85 11.19 9.91
N GLU A 167 -38.27 10.31 10.82
CA GLU A 167 -39.29 10.59 11.83
C GLU A 167 -38.78 11.56 12.90
N GLN A 168 -37.49 11.50 13.28
CA GLN A 168 -36.85 12.44 14.21
C GLN A 168 -36.69 13.83 13.60
N GLU A 169 -36.33 13.95 12.32
CA GLU A 169 -36.29 15.24 11.60
C GLU A 169 -37.69 15.88 11.51
N ALA A 170 -38.72 15.08 11.24
CA ALA A 170 -40.10 15.56 11.14
C ALA A 170 -40.75 15.95 12.50
N ALA A 171 -40.17 15.51 13.63
CA ALA A 171 -40.62 15.86 14.97
C ALA A 171 -39.87 17.06 15.58
N GLY A 172 -38.84 17.56 14.88
CA GLY A 172 -37.99 18.68 15.31
C GLY A 172 -38.33 20.03 14.68
N GLU A 173 -39.42 20.14 13.90
CA GLU A 173 -39.98 21.39 13.36
C GLU A 173 -41.34 21.72 13.99
#